data_AF-A0A0N0RU21-F1
#
_entry.id   AF-A0A0N0RU21-F1
#
_cell.length_a   1.000
_cell.length_b   1.000
_cell.length_c   1.000
_cell.angle_alpha   90.00
_cell.angle_beta   90.00
_cell.angle_gamma   90.00
#
_symmetry.space_group_name_H-M   'P 1'
#
loop_
_entity.id
_entity.type
_entity.pdbx_description
1 polymer ?
#
loop_
_entity_poly.entity_id
_entity_poly.type
_entity_poly.pdbx_seq_one_letter_code
_entity_poly.pdbx_strand_id
1 'polypeptide(L)'
;MKRFVPRAAPWTFAVPVSVKRDDARRVCLPQAIAHRGYKAVWPENSMAAFKGAVDVGAHALETDLRLSADGVVVLSHDPSLKRCFGVDGLLSECKWEYLSSLRTIAEPAQPMARLVDLLEWLASDPDLDSIWLMLDLKRIVLGCWNATYVQAAFSVLPDYAVSHISRSAAYSRHFLPISNMGFSLVQWCLVGAGVRFLDDAKRHGAPTFTWTVNAEDWMDWLIRLNIPDAHHHHHHHHNHHHDRPSGAGTNSSNGAIWQPDDHRCKGVRLDGVITDDPKLFLQVRSRIVDELNRPLPIPAPADQTRRWPAVRMFGIFRARLHSLGQIVLGSVYARLQNLVMWYMGYGDYISDPRFFARFRPPHDDAASVGGAVGDVPSRSE
;
A
#
# COMPACT_ATOMS: atom_id res chain seq x y z
N MET A 1 15.13 30.32 -3.59
CA MET A 1 14.12 29.63 -2.74
C MET A 1 14.81 28.53 -1.95
N LYS A 2 14.44 28.30 -0.68
CA LYS A 2 15.02 27.20 0.12
C LYS A 2 14.54 25.85 -0.44
N ARG A 3 15.44 24.88 -0.54
CA ARG A 3 15.16 23.52 -1.01
C ARG A 3 14.31 22.82 0.04
N PHE A 4 13.17 22.26 -0.35
CA PHE A 4 12.27 21.58 0.58
C PHE A 4 12.83 20.20 0.92
N VAL A 5 13.02 19.94 2.21
CA VAL A 5 13.45 18.64 2.74
C VAL A 5 12.40 18.22 3.78
N PRO A 6 11.59 17.17 3.53
CA PRO A 6 10.67 16.64 4.52
C PRO A 6 11.45 16.22 5.76
N ARG A 7 10.95 16.54 6.96
CA ARG A 7 11.48 15.94 8.19
C ARG A 7 11.01 14.50 8.28
N ALA A 8 11.79 13.65 8.94
CA ALA A 8 11.44 12.25 9.14
C ALA A 8 10.34 12.14 10.19
N ALA A 9 9.13 11.75 9.77
CA ALA A 9 8.05 11.37 10.68
C ALA A 9 8.17 9.88 11.09
N PRO A 10 7.73 9.52 12.31
CA PRO A 10 7.78 8.14 12.77
C PRO A 10 6.68 7.28 12.14
N TRP A 11 7.07 6.34 11.28
CA TRP A 11 6.19 5.25 10.80
C TRP A 11 6.02 4.12 11.82
N THR A 12 6.27 4.38 13.11
CA THR A 12 6.53 3.36 14.15
C THR A 12 5.38 2.39 14.43
N PHE A 13 4.15 2.76 14.04
CA PHE A 13 2.95 1.92 14.21
C PHE A 13 2.48 1.28 12.90
N ALA A 14 2.83 1.85 11.75
CA ALA A 14 2.42 1.38 10.43
C ALA A 14 3.44 0.38 9.84
N VAL A 15 3.75 -0.65 10.63
CA VAL A 15 4.71 -1.72 10.32
C VAL A 15 4.04 -3.09 10.41
N PRO A 16 4.46 -4.10 9.62
CA PRO A 16 3.83 -5.41 9.63
C PRO A 16 4.07 -6.16 10.93
N VAL A 17 3.09 -6.98 11.32
CA VAL A 17 3.06 -7.59 12.65
C VAL A 17 3.85 -8.89 12.68
N SER A 18 4.89 -8.92 13.52
CA SER A 18 5.78 -10.06 13.71
C SER A 18 5.12 -11.18 14.54
N VAL A 19 4.69 -12.25 13.87
CA VAL A 19 4.13 -13.47 14.47
C VAL A 19 5.27 -14.47 14.72
N LYS A 20 5.26 -15.12 15.89
CA LYS A 20 6.17 -16.22 16.23
C LYS A 20 5.58 -17.54 15.71
N ARG A 21 6.39 -18.33 15.02
CA ARG A 21 6.09 -19.72 14.61
C ARG A 21 6.56 -20.72 15.67
N ASP A 22 6.02 -21.93 15.60
CA ASP A 22 6.36 -23.01 16.56
C ASP A 22 7.83 -23.46 16.41
N ASP A 23 8.42 -23.34 15.22
CA ASP A 23 9.84 -23.56 14.93
C ASP A 23 10.77 -22.42 15.41
N ALA A 24 10.25 -21.52 16.26
CA ALA A 24 10.88 -20.31 16.77
C ALA A 24 11.28 -19.25 15.72
N ARG A 25 11.00 -19.46 14.42
CA ARG A 25 11.15 -18.41 13.41
C ARG A 25 10.06 -17.36 13.58
N ARG A 26 10.25 -16.18 12.97
CA ARG A 26 9.24 -15.11 12.94
C ARG A 26 8.88 -14.77 11.51
N VAL A 27 7.62 -14.47 11.27
CA VAL A 27 7.10 -13.96 9.99
C VAL A 27 6.37 -12.65 10.25
N CYS A 28 6.57 -11.65 9.39
CA CYS A 28 5.94 -10.33 9.57
C CYS A 28 4.83 -10.16 8.54
N LEU A 29 3.58 -10.26 9.00
CA LEU A 29 2.40 -10.30 8.15
C LEU A 29 1.77 -8.90 8.04
N PRO A 30 1.13 -8.54 6.91
CA PRO A 30 0.52 -7.22 6.76
C PRO A 30 -0.52 -6.95 7.85
N GLN A 31 -0.58 -5.70 8.31
CA GLN A 31 -1.63 -5.20 9.19
C GLN A 31 -2.99 -5.18 8.49
N ALA A 32 -4.02 -5.63 9.19
CA ALA A 32 -5.42 -5.33 8.86
C ALA A 32 -5.70 -3.84 9.14
N ILE A 33 -6.07 -3.08 8.11
CA ILE A 33 -6.48 -1.67 8.17
C ILE A 33 -7.96 -1.59 7.75
N ALA A 34 -8.82 -1.03 8.59
CA ALA A 34 -10.27 -1.02 8.36
C ALA A 34 -10.69 0.20 7.51
N HIS A 35 -11.09 -0.05 6.25
CA HIS A 35 -11.48 0.97 5.26
C HIS A 35 -12.80 1.65 5.68
N ARG A 36 -12.71 2.89 6.16
CA ARG A 36 -13.84 3.66 6.74
C ARG A 36 -14.46 2.96 7.95
N GLY A 37 -13.64 2.26 8.73
CA GLY A 37 -14.06 1.34 9.79
C GLY A 37 -14.46 -0.04 9.28
N TYR A 38 -15.17 -0.84 10.10
CA TYR A 38 -15.65 -2.18 9.73
C TYR A 38 -16.93 -2.09 8.89
N LYS A 39 -16.81 -1.51 7.68
CA LYS A 39 -17.98 -1.15 6.88
C LYS A 39 -18.69 -2.31 6.17
N ALA A 40 -18.15 -3.52 6.23
CA ALA A 40 -18.87 -4.74 5.83
C ALA A 40 -20.02 -5.09 6.80
N VAL A 41 -20.03 -4.54 8.03
CA VAL A 41 -21.06 -4.79 9.05
C VAL A 41 -21.78 -3.50 9.48
N TRP A 42 -21.09 -2.35 9.46
CA TRP A 42 -21.61 -1.07 9.94
C TRP A 42 -21.62 0.01 8.84
N PRO A 43 -22.43 1.07 8.96
CA PRO A 43 -22.36 2.20 8.03
C PRO A 43 -20.96 2.86 8.00
N GLU A 44 -20.43 3.12 6.80
CA GLU A 44 -19.06 3.62 6.62
C GLU A 44 -18.82 4.99 7.28
N ASN A 45 -17.57 5.23 7.72
CA ASN A 45 -17.14 6.48 8.38
C ASN A 45 -17.96 6.85 9.65
N SER A 46 -18.51 5.85 10.34
CA SER A 46 -19.27 6.02 11.59
C SER A 46 -18.51 5.55 12.82
N MET A 47 -18.83 6.11 13.99
CA MET A 47 -18.24 5.68 15.27
C MET A 47 -18.51 4.20 15.59
N ALA A 48 -19.63 3.64 15.13
CA ALA A 48 -19.91 2.21 15.27
C ALA A 48 -18.99 1.35 14.38
N ALA A 49 -18.72 1.78 13.14
CA ALA A 49 -17.76 1.11 12.26
C ALA A 49 -16.33 1.16 12.81
N PHE A 50 -15.91 2.28 13.40
CA PHE A 50 -14.57 2.40 14.00
C PHE A 50 -14.41 1.54 15.26
N LYS A 51 -15.40 1.56 16.16
CA LYS A 51 -15.42 0.69 17.35
C LYS A 51 -15.43 -0.78 16.96
N GLY A 52 -16.36 -1.18 16.09
CA GLY A 52 -16.46 -2.55 15.59
C GLY A 52 -15.20 -3.05 14.86
N ALA A 53 -14.40 -2.16 14.26
CA ALA A 53 -13.10 -2.52 13.68
C ALA A 53 -12.05 -2.83 14.76
N VAL A 54 -11.98 -2.03 15.82
CA VAL A 54 -11.10 -2.29 16.97
C VAL A 54 -11.53 -3.56 17.70
N ASP A 55 -12.83 -3.76 17.92
CA ASP A 55 -13.40 -4.92 18.61
C ASP A 55 -13.03 -6.26 17.93
N VAL A 56 -12.87 -6.27 16.60
CA VAL A 56 -12.42 -7.46 15.85
C VAL A 56 -10.90 -7.57 15.70
N GLY A 57 -10.12 -6.64 16.28
CA GLY A 57 -8.66 -6.66 16.27
C GLY A 57 -8.02 -6.07 15.01
N ALA A 58 -8.67 -5.14 14.31
CA ALA A 58 -7.98 -4.32 13.30
C ALA A 58 -6.81 -3.58 13.96
N HIS A 59 -5.69 -3.44 13.26
CA HIS A 59 -4.51 -2.75 13.81
C HIS A 59 -4.57 -1.24 13.53
N ALA A 60 -5.42 -0.85 12.59
CA ALA A 60 -5.56 0.52 12.15
C ALA A 60 -6.94 0.81 11.56
N LEU A 61 -7.26 2.09 11.52
CA LEU A 61 -8.43 2.65 10.90
C LEU A 61 -8.03 3.51 9.71
N GLU A 62 -8.84 3.51 8.66
CA GLU A 62 -8.78 4.47 7.56
C GLU A 62 -10.11 5.24 7.52
N THR A 63 -10.08 6.52 7.12
CA THR A 63 -11.25 7.39 7.07
C THR A 63 -11.07 8.51 6.04
N ASP A 64 -12.19 9.08 5.59
CA ASP A 64 -12.23 10.19 4.62
C ASP A 64 -12.61 11.51 5.30
N LEU A 65 -11.87 12.59 5.02
CA LEU A 65 -12.16 13.92 5.57
C LEU A 65 -12.86 14.84 4.57
N ARG A 66 -13.90 15.55 5.04
CA ARG A 66 -14.52 16.69 4.33
C ARG A 66 -14.80 17.84 5.29
N LEU A 67 -15.02 19.03 4.72
CA LEU A 67 -15.41 20.23 5.46
C LEU A 67 -16.89 20.54 5.21
N SER A 68 -17.62 20.86 6.28
CA SER A 68 -18.92 21.52 6.21
C SER A 68 -18.80 22.99 5.78
N ALA A 69 -19.92 23.63 5.46
CA ALA A 69 -19.97 25.05 5.07
C ALA A 69 -19.47 26.01 6.17
N ASP A 70 -19.57 25.60 7.43
CA ASP A 70 -19.08 26.31 8.62
C ASP A 70 -17.70 25.81 9.11
N GLY A 71 -16.99 25.02 8.31
CA GLY A 71 -15.58 24.67 8.54
C GLY A 71 -15.33 23.51 9.51
N VAL A 72 -16.35 22.74 9.88
CA VAL A 72 -16.20 21.55 10.73
C VAL A 72 -15.70 20.38 9.89
N VAL A 73 -14.65 19.70 10.36
CA VAL A 73 -14.10 18.50 9.72
C VAL A 73 -14.96 17.29 10.07
N VAL A 74 -15.63 16.74 9.06
CA VAL A 74 -16.53 15.58 9.16
C VAL A 74 -15.99 14.38 8.38
N LEU A 75 -16.43 13.19 8.79
CA LEU A 75 -15.99 11.92 8.22
C LEU A 75 -16.97 11.47 7.12
N SER A 76 -16.57 11.59 5.85
CA SER A 76 -17.40 11.21 4.69
C SER A 76 -16.58 11.11 3.40
N HIS A 77 -16.72 10.01 2.67
CA HIS A 77 -16.08 9.82 1.36
C HIS A 77 -16.69 10.71 0.28
N ASP A 78 -18.01 10.74 0.17
CA ASP A 78 -18.70 11.36 -0.96
C ASP A 78 -18.85 12.87 -0.76
N PRO A 79 -18.72 13.69 -1.83
CA PRO A 79 -19.04 15.11 -1.76
C PRO A 79 -20.55 15.35 -1.61
N SER A 80 -21.37 14.41 -2.08
CA SER A 80 -22.82 14.45 -1.95
C SER A 80 -23.31 13.60 -0.78
N LEU A 81 -24.37 14.06 -0.12
CA LEU A 81 -25.03 13.34 0.97
C LEU A 81 -25.87 12.14 0.48
N LYS A 82 -26.11 12.03 -0.84
CA LYS A 82 -27.16 11.15 -1.39
C LYS A 82 -26.96 9.66 -1.10
N ARG A 83 -25.75 9.13 -1.29
CA ARG A 83 -25.48 7.69 -1.12
C ARG A 83 -25.58 7.24 0.34
N CYS A 84 -25.03 8.03 1.27
CA CYS A 84 -24.93 7.63 2.67
C CYS A 84 -26.13 8.07 3.51
N PHE A 85 -26.75 9.22 3.20
CA PHE A 85 -27.79 9.86 4.02
C PHE A 85 -29.12 10.08 3.26
N GLY A 86 -29.23 9.68 1.98
CA GLY A 86 -30.47 9.77 1.19
C GLY A 86 -30.83 11.18 0.68
N VAL A 87 -30.18 12.23 1.21
CA VAL A 87 -30.42 13.64 0.91
C VAL A 87 -29.73 14.06 -0.40
N ASP A 88 -30.47 14.67 -1.32
CA ASP A 88 -29.89 15.35 -2.48
C ASP A 88 -29.28 16.70 -2.05
N GLY A 89 -27.96 16.83 -2.17
CA GLY A 89 -27.20 18.03 -1.80
C GLY A 89 -25.71 17.75 -1.65
N LEU A 90 -24.90 18.81 -1.55
CA LEU A 90 -23.47 18.73 -1.27
C LEU A 90 -23.20 18.97 0.23
N LEU A 91 -22.31 18.16 0.79
CA LEU A 91 -21.90 18.24 2.19
C LEU A 91 -21.25 19.60 2.50
N SER A 92 -20.45 20.13 1.58
CA SER A 92 -19.75 21.42 1.71
C SER A 92 -20.67 22.65 1.67
N GLU A 93 -21.95 22.48 1.32
CA GLU A 93 -22.97 23.54 1.34
C GLU A 93 -23.81 23.52 2.63
N CYS A 94 -23.65 22.48 3.44
CA CYS A 94 -24.39 22.26 4.67
C CYS A 94 -23.59 22.67 5.91
N LYS A 95 -24.24 23.32 6.88
CA LYS A 95 -23.66 23.58 8.21
C LYS A 95 -23.68 22.34 9.10
N TRP A 96 -22.78 22.28 10.07
CA TRP A 96 -22.69 21.16 11.02
C TRP A 96 -24.01 20.89 11.77
N GLU A 97 -24.74 21.94 12.16
CA GLU A 97 -26.05 21.82 12.81
C GLU A 97 -27.00 20.89 12.02
N TYR A 98 -27.15 21.13 10.71
CA TYR A 98 -27.94 20.26 9.83
C TYR A 98 -27.30 18.88 9.65
N LEU A 99 -26.00 18.81 9.36
CA LEU A 99 -25.30 17.54 9.13
C LEU A 99 -25.39 16.58 10.33
N SER A 100 -25.33 17.11 11.56
CA SER A 100 -25.44 16.34 12.80
C SER A 100 -26.83 15.72 13.02
N SER A 101 -27.87 16.29 12.39
CA SER A 101 -29.23 15.75 12.43
C SER A 101 -29.43 14.55 11.50
N LEU A 102 -28.58 14.41 10.46
CA LEU A 102 -28.70 13.35 9.46
C LEU A 102 -28.34 11.98 10.03
N ARG A 103 -28.96 10.93 9.48
CA ARG A 103 -28.67 9.54 9.80
C ARG A 103 -28.36 8.75 8.53
N THR A 104 -27.48 7.76 8.66
CA THR A 104 -27.15 6.89 7.52
C THR A 104 -28.37 6.07 7.09
N ILE A 105 -28.53 5.86 5.78
CA ILE A 105 -29.59 4.99 5.23
C ILE A 105 -29.30 3.51 5.46
N ALA A 106 -28.02 3.16 5.67
CA ALA A 106 -27.60 1.83 6.06
C ALA A 106 -27.86 1.65 7.56
N GLU A 107 -28.41 0.49 7.92
CA GLU A 107 -28.70 0.12 9.30
C GLU A 107 -27.47 -0.52 9.99
N PRO A 108 -27.34 -0.40 11.32
CA PRO A 108 -28.14 0.43 12.20
C PRO A 108 -27.82 1.91 11.99
N ALA A 109 -28.85 2.75 11.79
CA ALA A 109 -28.69 4.14 11.35
C ALA A 109 -27.78 4.97 12.29
N GLN A 110 -26.65 5.47 11.76
CA GLN A 110 -25.63 6.21 12.50
C GLN A 110 -25.69 7.73 12.25
N PRO A 111 -25.32 8.58 13.23
CA PRO A 111 -25.04 9.99 12.97
C PRO A 111 -23.79 10.17 12.11
N MET A 112 -23.68 11.31 11.42
CA MET A 112 -22.40 11.74 10.83
C MET A 112 -21.38 12.00 11.95
N ALA A 113 -20.18 11.46 11.84
CA ALA A 113 -19.10 11.67 12.80
C ALA A 113 -18.19 12.84 12.38
N ARG A 114 -17.59 13.53 13.36
CA ARG A 114 -16.50 14.49 13.15
C ARG A 114 -15.15 13.82 13.37
N LEU A 115 -14.10 14.41 12.79
CA LEU A 115 -12.73 13.99 13.12
C LEU A 115 -12.46 14.10 14.63
N VAL A 116 -12.93 15.17 15.27
CA VAL A 116 -12.77 15.38 16.72
C VAL A 116 -13.38 14.23 17.52
N ASP A 117 -14.57 13.73 17.15
CA ASP A 117 -15.24 12.63 17.88
C ASP A 117 -14.42 11.32 17.82
N LEU A 118 -13.76 11.06 16.69
CA LEU A 118 -12.87 9.92 16.49
C LEU A 118 -11.57 10.07 17.30
N LEU A 119 -10.96 11.26 17.29
CA LEU A 119 -9.72 11.53 18.02
C LEU A 119 -9.91 11.55 19.53
N GLU A 120 -11.01 12.14 20.03
CA GLU A 120 -11.36 12.12 21.45
C GLU A 120 -11.59 10.69 21.94
N TRP A 121 -12.28 9.85 21.15
CA TRP A 121 -12.45 8.44 21.50
C TRP A 121 -11.11 7.67 21.51
N LEU A 122 -10.27 7.82 20.49
CA LEU A 122 -8.95 7.17 20.44
C LEU A 122 -8.01 7.64 21.57
N ALA A 123 -8.15 8.88 22.05
CA ALA A 123 -7.39 9.41 23.17
C ALA A 123 -7.99 9.08 24.55
N SER A 124 -9.22 8.56 24.61
CA SER A 124 -9.94 8.31 25.87
C SER A 124 -9.54 7.01 26.59
N ASP A 125 -8.89 6.09 25.89
CA ASP A 125 -8.57 4.75 26.39
C ASP A 125 -7.13 4.34 26.05
N PRO A 126 -6.25 4.11 27.05
CA PRO A 126 -4.88 3.66 26.83
C PRO A 126 -4.76 2.33 26.09
N ASP A 127 -5.73 1.42 26.13
CA ASP A 127 -5.65 0.15 25.39
C ASP A 127 -5.73 0.36 23.86
N LEU A 128 -6.24 1.52 23.42
CA LEU A 128 -6.22 1.96 22.02
C LEU A 128 -4.82 2.46 21.58
N ASP A 129 -3.80 2.46 22.45
CA ASP A 129 -2.45 2.93 22.10
C ASP A 129 -1.69 2.08 21.06
N SER A 130 -2.24 0.93 20.68
CA SER A 130 -1.74 0.13 19.56
C SER A 130 -2.40 0.46 18.22
N ILE A 131 -3.57 1.10 18.23
CA ILE A 131 -4.35 1.44 17.03
C ILE A 131 -3.78 2.70 16.40
N TRP A 132 -3.51 2.63 15.10
CA TRP A 132 -3.10 3.80 14.31
C TRP A 132 -4.19 4.19 13.30
N LEU A 133 -4.16 5.43 12.83
CA LEU A 133 -5.20 5.98 11.97
C LEU A 133 -4.57 6.49 10.66
N MET A 134 -5.35 6.57 9.61
CA MET A 134 -5.01 7.41 8.47
C MET A 134 -5.81 8.74 8.67
N LEU A 135 -5.20 9.74 9.38
CA LEU A 135 -5.63 11.15 9.75
C LEU A 135 -6.34 11.42 11.13
N ASP A 136 -5.87 12.17 12.17
CA ASP A 136 -4.53 12.73 12.57
C ASP A 136 -4.18 12.78 14.10
N LEU A 137 -2.98 12.27 14.49
CA LEU A 137 -2.02 12.67 15.57
C LEU A 137 -1.06 11.53 16.08
N LYS A 138 0.27 11.72 16.07
CA LYS A 138 1.42 10.81 16.43
C LYS A 138 1.47 9.41 15.77
N ARG A 139 0.32 8.84 15.43
CA ARG A 139 0.13 7.51 14.81
C ARG A 139 -0.49 7.62 13.42
N ILE A 140 -0.22 8.71 12.69
CA ILE A 140 -0.98 9.02 11.49
C ILE A 140 -0.15 9.13 10.23
N VAL A 141 -0.78 8.61 9.17
CA VAL A 141 -0.40 8.73 7.78
C VAL A 141 -1.41 9.62 7.05
N LEU A 142 -0.95 10.62 6.30
CA LEU A 142 -1.78 11.51 5.49
C LEU A 142 -1.95 10.93 4.08
N GLY A 143 -3.15 10.43 3.76
CA GLY A 143 -3.47 9.86 2.46
C GLY A 143 -3.64 10.92 1.36
N CYS A 144 -2.71 10.99 0.41
CA CYS A 144 -2.68 12.03 -0.63
C CYS A 144 -2.80 11.46 -2.05
N TRP A 145 -3.84 11.85 -2.78
CA TRP A 145 -4.13 11.35 -4.14
C TRP A 145 -3.31 12.00 -5.28
N ASN A 146 -2.65 13.13 -5.03
CA ASN A 146 -1.86 13.84 -6.05
C ASN A 146 -0.72 14.67 -5.43
N ALA A 147 0.20 15.13 -6.29
CA ALA A 147 1.37 15.92 -5.90
C ALA A 147 1.02 17.24 -5.19
N THR A 148 -0.12 17.87 -5.52
CA THR A 148 -0.58 19.11 -4.87
C THR A 148 -0.95 18.87 -3.40
N TYR A 149 -1.70 17.80 -3.11
CA TYR A 149 -2.01 17.41 -1.73
C TYR A 149 -0.76 16.95 -0.98
N VAL A 150 0.14 16.19 -1.61
CA VAL A 150 1.45 15.83 -1.02
C VAL A 150 2.23 17.10 -0.64
N GLN A 151 2.31 18.10 -1.53
CA GLN A 151 3.00 19.35 -1.25
C GLN A 151 2.32 20.16 -0.14
N ALA A 152 0.99 20.22 -0.11
CA ALA A 152 0.23 20.90 0.94
C ALA A 152 0.42 20.24 2.30
N ALA A 153 0.28 18.91 2.38
CA ALA A 153 0.55 18.11 3.57
C ALA A 153 1.96 18.37 4.11
N PHE A 154 2.98 18.28 3.25
CA PHE A 154 4.36 18.60 3.64
C PHE A 154 4.60 20.07 4.03
N SER A 155 3.77 21.01 3.58
CA SER A 155 3.92 22.44 3.91
C SER A 155 3.23 22.83 5.22
N VAL A 156 2.09 22.20 5.52
CA VAL A 156 1.25 22.51 6.70
C VAL A 156 1.54 21.57 7.86
N LEU A 157 1.84 20.30 7.56
CA LEU A 157 2.05 19.19 8.50
C LEU A 157 3.42 18.50 8.21
N PRO A 158 4.56 19.23 8.28
CA PRO A 158 5.87 18.75 7.84
C PRO A 158 6.45 17.58 8.66
N ASP A 159 5.97 17.39 9.89
CA ASP A 159 6.46 16.37 10.84
C ASP A 159 5.58 15.09 10.83
N TYR A 160 4.69 14.94 9.85
CA TYR A 160 3.77 13.81 9.72
C TYR A 160 4.12 12.87 8.56
N ALA A 161 3.71 11.61 8.67
CA ALA A 161 3.91 10.63 7.62
C ALA A 161 2.93 10.90 6.47
N VAL A 162 3.39 10.86 5.21
CA VAL A 162 2.52 11.05 4.03
C VAL A 162 2.52 9.77 3.22
N SER A 163 1.33 9.30 2.81
CA SER A 163 1.22 8.16 1.88
C SER A 163 0.54 8.59 0.59
N HIS A 164 1.23 8.37 -0.53
CA HIS A 164 0.67 8.60 -1.86
C HIS A 164 -0.33 7.51 -2.21
N ILE A 165 -1.61 7.89 -2.39
CA ILE A 165 -2.68 6.99 -2.80
C ILE A 165 -2.74 6.94 -4.34
N SER A 166 -2.66 5.76 -4.93
CA SER A 166 -2.64 5.66 -6.40
C SER A 166 -3.23 4.39 -7.00
N ARG A 167 -3.74 4.54 -8.23
CA ARG A 167 -4.10 3.44 -9.14
C ARG A 167 -3.01 3.15 -10.18
N SER A 168 -1.76 3.57 -9.92
CA SER A 168 -0.64 3.34 -10.83
C SER A 168 0.69 3.24 -10.06
N ALA A 169 1.28 2.04 -10.08
CA ALA A 169 2.65 1.83 -9.60
C ALA A 169 3.67 2.62 -10.44
N ALA A 170 3.44 2.77 -11.75
CA ALA A 170 4.33 3.55 -12.64
C ALA A 170 4.37 5.04 -12.26
N TYR A 171 3.20 5.66 -12.00
CA TYR A 171 3.13 7.04 -11.51
C TYR A 171 3.76 7.18 -10.12
N SER A 172 3.50 6.22 -9.24
CA SER A 172 4.02 6.21 -7.87
C SER A 172 5.56 6.16 -7.79
N ARG A 173 6.24 5.57 -8.80
CA ARG A 173 7.71 5.56 -8.88
C ARG A 173 8.34 6.95 -8.85
N HIS A 174 7.64 7.98 -9.33
CA HIS A 174 8.17 9.35 -9.32
C HIS A 174 8.30 9.95 -7.91
N PHE A 175 7.64 9.37 -6.90
CA PHE A 175 7.71 9.82 -5.51
C PHE A 175 8.68 8.98 -4.65
N LEU A 176 9.23 7.87 -5.16
CA LEU A 176 10.21 7.03 -4.43
C LEU A 176 11.44 7.78 -3.89
N PRO A 177 11.99 8.82 -4.57
CA PRO A 177 13.10 9.60 -4.04
C PRO A 177 12.73 10.55 -2.88
N ILE A 178 11.44 10.70 -2.56
CA ILE A 178 10.98 11.61 -1.51
C ILE A 178 11.07 10.89 -0.16
N SER A 179 11.89 11.40 0.75
CA SER A 179 11.97 10.92 2.13
C SER A 179 10.64 11.09 2.86
N ASN A 180 10.33 10.17 3.78
CA ASN A 180 9.06 10.17 4.54
C ASN A 180 7.80 10.02 3.66
N MET A 181 7.92 9.24 2.58
CA MET A 181 6.80 8.88 1.69
C MET A 181 6.46 7.39 1.81
N GLY A 182 5.20 7.09 2.10
CA GLY A 182 4.60 5.77 1.93
C GLY A 182 3.75 5.67 0.67
N PHE A 183 3.28 4.47 0.36
CA PHE A 183 2.51 4.19 -0.85
C PHE A 183 1.29 3.35 -0.56
N SER A 184 0.11 3.82 -0.96
CA SER A 184 -1.15 3.08 -0.82
C SER A 184 -1.72 2.80 -2.21
N LEU A 185 -1.54 1.57 -2.71
CA LEU A 185 -1.80 1.22 -4.11
C LEU A 185 -2.99 0.30 -4.31
N VAL A 186 -3.74 0.49 -5.40
CA VAL A 186 -4.82 -0.44 -5.75
C VAL A 186 -4.26 -1.85 -6.01
N GLN A 187 -4.90 -2.90 -5.46
CA GLN A 187 -4.38 -4.27 -5.44
C GLN A 187 -3.92 -4.80 -6.81
N TRP A 188 -4.67 -4.50 -7.87
CA TRP A 188 -4.40 -4.96 -9.24
C TRP A 188 -3.07 -4.43 -9.80
N CYS A 189 -2.58 -3.29 -9.30
CA CYS A 189 -1.29 -2.72 -9.68
C CYS A 189 -0.09 -3.43 -9.04
N LEU A 190 -0.31 -4.38 -8.13
CA LEU A 190 0.74 -5.16 -7.47
C LEU A 190 1.09 -6.46 -8.20
N VAL A 191 0.31 -6.87 -9.20
CA VAL A 191 0.57 -8.08 -10.00
C VAL A 191 1.73 -7.86 -10.98
N GLY A 192 2.54 -8.91 -11.19
CA GLY A 192 3.61 -8.91 -12.20
C GLY A 192 4.69 -7.86 -11.93
N ALA A 193 4.79 -6.85 -12.80
CA ALA A 193 5.71 -5.73 -12.61
C ALA A 193 5.43 -4.90 -11.34
N GLY A 194 4.22 -5.00 -10.78
CA GLY A 194 3.83 -4.40 -9.50
C GLY A 194 4.65 -4.92 -8.32
N VAL A 195 5.00 -6.21 -8.29
CA VAL A 195 5.82 -6.79 -7.22
C VAL A 195 7.20 -6.11 -7.16
N ARG A 196 7.77 -5.75 -8.32
CA ARG A 196 9.04 -5.02 -8.38
C ARG A 196 8.92 -3.62 -7.78
N PHE A 197 7.76 -2.97 -7.86
CA PHE A 197 7.54 -1.70 -7.18
C PHE A 197 7.61 -1.84 -5.65
N LEU A 198 7.05 -2.91 -5.09
CA LEU A 198 7.17 -3.20 -3.65
C LEU A 198 8.64 -3.40 -3.26
N ASP A 199 9.39 -4.21 -4.02
CA ASP A 199 10.83 -4.44 -3.79
C ASP A 199 11.65 -3.14 -3.91
N ASP A 200 11.29 -2.23 -4.81
CA ASP A 200 11.92 -0.90 -4.95
C ASP A 200 11.55 0.03 -3.78
N ALA A 201 10.27 0.10 -3.39
CA ALA A 201 9.82 0.89 -2.24
C ALA A 201 10.53 0.48 -0.95
N LYS A 202 10.72 -0.83 -0.72
CA LYS A 202 11.46 -1.34 0.43
C LYS A 202 12.94 -0.96 0.42
N ARG A 203 13.58 -0.89 -0.75
CA ARG A 203 14.95 -0.35 -0.88
C ARG A 203 15.04 1.16 -0.59
N HIS A 204 13.95 1.90 -0.74
CA HIS A 204 13.84 3.31 -0.33
C HIS A 204 13.40 3.49 1.14
N GLY A 205 13.18 2.41 1.90
CA GLY A 205 12.63 2.49 3.25
C GLY A 205 11.18 2.97 3.31
N ALA A 206 10.45 2.86 2.20
CA ALA A 206 9.07 3.31 2.10
C ALA A 206 8.09 2.20 2.51
N PRO A 207 7.11 2.50 3.38
CA PRO A 207 6.01 1.59 3.64
C PRO A 207 5.00 1.59 2.48
N THR A 208 4.30 0.48 2.39
CA THR A 208 3.53 0.01 1.25
C THR A 208 2.26 -0.66 1.76
N PHE A 209 1.13 -0.10 1.36
CA PHE A 209 -0.21 -0.52 1.70
C PHE A 209 -0.98 -0.80 0.42
N THR A 210 -2.08 -1.55 0.52
CA THR A 210 -2.92 -1.81 -0.64
C THR A 210 -4.40 -1.82 -0.33
N TRP A 211 -5.22 -1.40 -1.29
CA TRP A 211 -6.66 -1.17 -1.15
C TRP A 211 -7.41 -1.51 -2.46
N THR A 212 -8.74 -1.61 -2.44
CA THR A 212 -9.53 -2.11 -1.31
C THR A 212 -9.64 -3.61 -1.50
N VAL A 213 -9.23 -4.39 -0.50
CA VAL A 213 -9.08 -5.85 -0.64
C VAL A 213 -10.21 -6.56 0.10
N ASN A 214 -11.19 -7.07 -0.64
CA ASN A 214 -12.38 -7.73 -0.06
C ASN A 214 -12.55 -9.21 -0.48
N ALA A 215 -11.75 -9.70 -1.43
CA ALA A 215 -11.82 -11.08 -1.90
C ALA A 215 -10.80 -11.96 -1.16
N GLU A 216 -11.22 -13.12 -0.67
CA GLU A 216 -10.40 -13.99 0.18
C GLU A 216 -9.08 -14.41 -0.50
N ASP A 217 -9.13 -14.86 -1.76
CA ASP A 217 -7.96 -15.25 -2.55
C ASP A 217 -6.93 -14.12 -2.69
N TRP A 218 -7.41 -12.86 -2.73
CA TRP A 218 -6.54 -11.68 -2.78
C TRP A 218 -5.91 -11.38 -1.43
N MET A 219 -6.64 -11.57 -0.34
CA MET A 219 -6.09 -11.45 1.02
C MET A 219 -4.98 -12.48 1.23
N ASP A 220 -5.23 -13.74 0.87
CA ASP A 220 -4.24 -14.83 0.98
C ASP A 220 -2.97 -14.52 0.17
N TRP A 221 -3.13 -14.20 -1.12
CA TRP A 221 -2.01 -13.87 -2.00
C TRP A 221 -1.16 -12.71 -1.47
N LEU A 222 -1.80 -11.64 -1.00
CA LEU A 222 -1.12 -10.46 -0.44
C LEU A 222 -0.39 -10.76 0.88
N ILE A 223 -0.96 -11.59 1.75
CA ILE A 223 -0.29 -12.03 2.99
C ILE A 223 0.93 -12.90 2.65
N ARG A 224 0.82 -13.79 1.65
CA ARG A 224 1.93 -14.65 1.20
C ARG A 224 3.07 -13.91 0.50
N LEU A 225 2.87 -12.68 0.00
CA LEU A 225 3.97 -11.83 -0.50
C LEU A 225 5.05 -11.54 0.56
N ASN A 226 4.70 -11.57 1.86
CA ASN A 226 5.64 -11.36 2.96
C ASN A 226 6.28 -12.66 3.50
N ILE A 227 5.88 -13.83 3.00
CA ILE A 227 6.35 -15.12 3.50
C ILE A 227 7.46 -15.63 2.57
N PRO A 228 8.73 -15.70 3.05
CA PRO A 228 9.78 -16.37 2.31
C PRO A 228 9.35 -17.81 1.96
N ASP A 229 9.74 -18.26 0.77
CA ASP A 229 9.46 -19.60 0.21
C ASP A 229 8.02 -19.88 -0.27
N ALA A 230 7.01 -19.07 0.07
CA ALA A 230 5.61 -19.31 -0.37
C ALA A 230 5.42 -19.34 -1.91
N HIS A 231 6.33 -18.73 -2.67
CA HIS A 231 6.32 -18.72 -4.13
C HIS A 231 6.86 -20.01 -4.80
N HIS A 232 7.38 -20.99 -4.05
CA HIS A 232 8.03 -22.18 -4.63
C HIS A 232 7.12 -23.38 -4.91
N HIS A 233 5.84 -23.35 -4.50
CA HIS A 233 4.94 -24.50 -4.69
C HIS A 233 4.26 -24.61 -6.07
N HIS A 234 4.50 -23.67 -6.99
CA HIS A 234 4.29 -23.89 -8.42
C HIS A 234 5.58 -23.51 -9.18
N HIS A 235 6.16 -24.49 -9.89
CA HIS A 235 7.44 -24.49 -10.61
C HIS A 235 8.69 -25.00 -9.86
N HIS A 236 8.76 -26.32 -9.66
CA HIS A 236 10.06 -26.99 -9.62
C HIS A 236 10.65 -27.06 -11.04
N HIS A 237 11.77 -26.37 -11.26
CA HIS A 237 13.08 -26.99 -11.53
C HIS A 237 14.07 -25.93 -12.02
N HIS A 238 15.11 -25.65 -11.25
CA HIS A 238 16.49 -25.63 -11.74
C HIS A 238 17.48 -25.73 -10.57
N ASN A 239 18.54 -26.54 -10.75
CA ASN A 239 19.68 -26.60 -9.85
C ASN A 239 20.46 -25.27 -9.90
N HIS A 240 21.13 -24.92 -8.79
CA HIS A 240 22.60 -24.87 -8.76
C HIS A 240 23.14 -24.77 -7.33
N HIS A 241 24.20 -25.54 -7.05
CA HIS A 241 25.10 -25.33 -5.90
C HIS A 241 26.11 -24.23 -6.22
N HIS A 242 26.48 -23.41 -5.22
CA HIS A 242 27.87 -23.33 -4.70
C HIS A 242 28.00 -22.37 -3.49
N ASP A 243 28.89 -22.73 -2.55
CA ASP A 243 29.36 -21.91 -1.42
C ASP A 243 30.21 -20.70 -1.89
N ARG A 244 30.65 -19.69 -1.11
CA ARG A 244 31.06 -19.58 0.33
C ARG A 244 31.17 -18.07 0.72
N PRO A 245 31.36 -17.66 1.99
CA PRO A 245 31.31 -16.25 2.42
C PRO A 245 32.67 -15.60 2.79
N SER A 246 32.82 -14.28 2.61
CA SER A 246 33.76 -13.40 3.36
C SER A 246 33.63 -11.91 2.97
N GLY A 247 33.92 -10.98 3.89
CA GLY A 247 34.07 -9.54 3.63
C GLY A 247 33.60 -8.64 4.78
N ALA A 248 34.51 -7.89 5.40
CA ALA A 248 34.24 -7.07 6.60
C ALA A 248 34.11 -5.57 6.27
N GLY A 249 33.47 -4.82 7.17
CA GLY A 249 32.84 -3.53 6.89
C GLY A 249 33.73 -2.29 6.80
N THR A 250 33.08 -1.16 6.54
CA THR A 250 33.48 0.17 7.01
C THR A 250 32.24 0.91 7.52
N ASN A 251 32.38 1.61 8.66
CA ASN A 251 31.33 2.48 9.20
C ASN A 251 31.46 3.88 8.58
N SER A 252 30.36 4.44 8.07
CA SER A 252 30.23 5.88 7.88
C SER A 252 28.87 6.36 8.40
N SER A 253 28.93 7.12 9.50
CA SER A 253 27.76 7.71 10.15
C SER A 253 27.39 9.04 9.47
N ASN A 254 26.27 9.10 8.76
CA ASN A 254 25.58 10.37 8.46
C ASN A 254 24.13 10.16 7.98
N GLY A 255 23.20 10.89 8.59
CA GLY A 255 21.79 10.96 8.19
C GLY A 255 20.92 9.80 8.70
N ALA A 256 19.94 10.11 9.55
CA ALA A 256 18.95 9.15 10.04
C ALA A 256 17.95 8.77 8.93
N ILE A 257 18.38 7.87 8.05
CA ILE A 257 17.52 7.13 7.12
C ILE A 257 16.74 6.09 7.93
N TRP A 258 15.46 5.89 7.62
CA TRP A 258 14.64 4.84 8.20
C TRP A 258 15.31 3.48 7.98
N GLN A 259 15.91 2.94 9.05
CA GLN A 259 16.26 1.54 9.14
C GLN A 259 15.33 0.94 10.19
N PRO A 260 14.50 -0.05 9.85
CA PRO A 260 13.89 -0.89 10.85
C PRO A 260 15.01 -1.73 11.44
N ASP A 261 15.63 -1.25 12.52
CA ASP A 261 16.54 -2.03 13.40
C ASP A 261 15.78 -3.11 14.19
N ASP A 262 14.78 -3.68 13.54
CA ASP A 262 14.14 -4.92 13.91
C ASP A 262 14.54 -6.00 12.90
N HIS A 263 15.61 -6.73 13.24
CA HIS A 263 16.09 -7.86 12.47
C HIS A 263 15.04 -8.99 12.31
N ARG A 264 13.88 -8.92 13.00
CA ARG A 264 12.77 -9.88 12.94
C ARG A 264 11.92 -9.80 11.67
N CYS A 265 12.03 -8.76 10.82
CA CYS A 265 11.16 -8.52 9.66
C CYS A 265 11.88 -8.37 8.29
N LYS A 266 12.94 -9.16 8.03
CA LYS A 266 13.58 -9.20 6.70
C LYS A 266 12.66 -9.84 5.65
N GLY A 267 12.61 -9.28 4.45
CA GLY A 267 11.87 -9.83 3.29
C GLY A 267 10.41 -9.37 3.15
N VAL A 268 9.93 -8.49 4.03
CA VAL A 268 8.61 -7.86 3.94
C VAL A 268 8.46 -7.05 2.65
N ARG A 269 7.34 -7.23 1.94
CA ARG A 269 6.94 -6.46 0.76
C ARG A 269 5.77 -5.52 1.00
N LEU A 270 4.92 -5.80 1.99
CA LEU A 270 3.67 -5.09 2.24
C LEU A 270 3.46 -4.94 3.75
N ASP A 271 3.17 -3.73 4.24
CA ASP A 271 3.05 -3.45 5.68
C ASP A 271 1.60 -3.52 6.15
N GLY A 272 0.63 -3.25 5.26
CA GLY A 272 -0.79 -3.36 5.57
C GLY A 272 -1.71 -3.51 4.36
N VAL A 273 -2.93 -3.97 4.65
CA VAL A 273 -4.02 -4.21 3.70
C VAL A 273 -5.26 -3.48 4.21
N ILE A 274 -5.81 -2.62 3.35
CA ILE A 274 -7.01 -1.81 3.59
C ILE A 274 -8.21 -2.59 3.04
N THR A 275 -9.13 -2.94 3.92
CA THR A 275 -10.25 -3.86 3.65
C THR A 275 -11.54 -3.39 4.32
N ASP A 276 -12.69 -3.70 3.71
CA ASP A 276 -14.01 -3.44 4.27
C ASP A 276 -14.35 -4.42 5.42
N ASP A 277 -13.70 -5.60 5.42
CA ASP A 277 -13.87 -6.67 6.41
C ASP A 277 -12.52 -7.04 7.07
N PRO A 278 -12.06 -6.26 8.06
CA PRO A 278 -10.85 -6.57 8.83
C PRO A 278 -10.96 -7.94 9.54
N LYS A 279 -12.16 -8.39 9.92
CA LYS A 279 -12.35 -9.69 10.59
C LYS A 279 -12.05 -10.85 9.65
N LEU A 280 -12.56 -10.81 8.41
CA LEU A 280 -12.25 -11.80 7.39
C LEU A 280 -10.75 -11.83 7.09
N PHE A 281 -10.12 -10.66 6.93
CA PHE A 281 -8.67 -10.58 6.70
C PHE A 281 -7.85 -11.21 7.83
N LEU A 282 -8.24 -10.97 9.09
CA LEU A 282 -7.60 -11.57 10.26
C LEU A 282 -7.82 -13.09 10.33
N GLN A 283 -8.98 -13.59 9.90
CA GLN A 283 -9.24 -15.04 9.78
C GLN A 283 -8.36 -15.70 8.71
N VAL A 284 -8.23 -15.08 7.51
CA VAL A 284 -7.31 -15.56 6.46
C VAL A 284 -5.88 -15.59 6.99
N ARG A 285 -5.44 -14.51 7.64
CA ARG A 285 -4.11 -14.41 8.26
C ARG A 285 -3.89 -15.50 9.30
N SER A 286 -4.89 -15.82 10.14
CA SER A 286 -4.79 -16.92 11.11
C SER A 286 -4.62 -18.27 10.42
N ARG A 287 -5.45 -18.58 9.41
CA ARG A 287 -5.34 -19.85 8.65
C ARG A 287 -3.95 -20.05 8.04
N ILE A 288 -3.34 -18.99 7.51
CA ILE A 288 -1.98 -19.04 6.95
C ILE A 288 -0.93 -19.30 8.04
N VAL A 289 -1.08 -18.72 9.25
CA VAL A 289 -0.18 -19.01 10.38
C VAL A 289 -0.33 -20.47 10.82
N ASP A 290 -1.57 -20.98 10.92
CA ASP A 290 -1.84 -22.36 11.27
C ASP A 290 -1.24 -23.34 10.24
N GLU A 291 -1.36 -23.04 8.94
CA GLU A 291 -0.70 -23.79 7.87
C GLU A 291 0.83 -23.81 8.00
N LEU A 292 1.44 -22.66 8.28
CA LEU A 292 2.89 -22.53 8.48
C LEU A 292 3.41 -23.28 9.72
N ASN A 293 2.55 -23.56 10.70
CA ASN A 293 2.90 -24.31 11.90
C ASN A 293 2.60 -25.82 11.78
N ARG A 294 1.91 -26.28 10.72
CA ARG A 294 1.69 -27.72 10.52
C ARG A 294 3.04 -28.44 10.32
N PRO A 295 3.26 -29.60 10.98
CA PRO A 295 4.45 -30.39 10.74
C PRO A 295 4.49 -30.84 9.28
N LEU A 296 5.66 -30.70 8.64
CA LEU A 296 5.86 -31.22 7.29
C LEU A 296 5.56 -32.73 7.30
N PRO A 297 4.86 -33.26 6.28
CA PRO A 297 4.59 -34.68 6.19
C PRO A 297 5.92 -35.44 6.18
N ILE A 298 6.05 -36.43 7.07
CA ILE A 298 7.22 -37.31 7.10
C ILE A 298 7.36 -37.91 5.71
N PRO A 299 8.50 -37.73 5.00
CA PRO A 299 8.68 -38.34 3.70
C PRO A 299 8.56 -39.86 3.86
N ALA A 300 7.62 -40.45 3.12
CA ALA A 300 7.46 -41.90 3.10
C ALA A 300 8.81 -42.55 2.75
N PRO A 301 9.18 -43.70 3.37
CA PRO A 301 10.44 -44.35 3.08
C PRO A 301 10.56 -44.60 1.58
N ALA A 302 11.71 -44.24 1.01
CA ALA A 302 11.91 -44.21 -0.43
C ALA A 302 11.74 -45.61 -1.04
N ASP A 303 10.60 -45.84 -1.68
CA ASP A 303 10.36 -47.00 -2.52
C ASP A 303 11.29 -46.95 -3.74
N GLN A 304 12.42 -47.65 -3.64
CA GLN A 304 13.42 -47.75 -4.69
C GLN A 304 12.96 -48.58 -5.91
N THR A 305 11.72 -49.09 -5.95
CA THR A 305 11.24 -49.97 -7.03
C THR A 305 10.46 -49.27 -8.15
N ARG A 306 10.06 -48.00 -7.99
CA ARG A 306 9.36 -47.24 -9.05
C ARG A 306 10.28 -46.73 -10.16
N ARG A 307 10.67 -47.62 -11.07
CA ARG A 307 11.11 -47.24 -12.43
C ARG A 307 9.95 -46.62 -13.20
N TRP A 308 10.00 -45.30 -13.41
CA TRP A 308 9.07 -44.61 -14.30
C TRP A 308 9.40 -44.92 -15.77
N PRO A 309 8.44 -45.38 -16.59
CA PRO A 309 8.64 -45.46 -18.03
C PRO A 309 8.62 -44.06 -18.63
N ALA A 310 9.81 -43.55 -18.96
CA ALA A 310 9.92 -42.43 -19.89
C ALA A 310 9.28 -42.81 -21.24
N VAL A 311 8.81 -41.79 -21.99
CA VAL A 311 8.18 -41.91 -23.32
C VAL A 311 6.74 -42.44 -23.33
N ARG A 312 5.75 -41.56 -23.03
CA ARG A 312 4.50 -41.32 -23.81
C ARG A 312 3.49 -40.42 -23.06
N MET A 313 3.76 -39.11 -22.98
CA MET A 313 2.71 -38.12 -22.61
C MET A 313 2.93 -36.72 -23.20
N PHE A 314 3.44 -36.65 -24.44
CA PHE A 314 3.56 -35.40 -25.22
C PHE A 314 2.65 -35.36 -26.47
N GLY A 315 1.75 -36.36 -26.64
CA GLY A 315 0.96 -36.55 -27.85
C GLY A 315 -0.52 -36.11 -27.79
N ILE A 316 -1.11 -35.96 -26.60
CA ILE A 316 -2.58 -35.78 -26.48
C ILE A 316 -2.98 -34.31 -26.15
N PHE A 317 -2.09 -33.52 -25.52
CA PHE A 317 -2.40 -32.12 -25.19
C PHE A 317 -2.24 -31.14 -26.37
N ARG A 318 -1.56 -31.54 -27.45
CA ARG A 318 -1.30 -30.69 -28.63
C ARG A 318 -2.43 -30.71 -29.68
N ALA A 319 -3.36 -31.67 -29.60
CA ALA A 319 -4.41 -31.88 -30.60
C ALA A 319 -5.76 -31.21 -30.27
N ARG A 320 -5.98 -30.71 -29.03
CA ARG A 320 -7.23 -30.02 -28.63
C ARG A 320 -7.14 -28.51 -28.51
N LEU A 321 -5.95 -27.92 -28.71
CA LEU A 321 -5.72 -26.46 -28.70
C LEU A 321 -5.65 -25.82 -30.09
N HIS A 322 -5.76 -26.62 -31.16
CA HIS A 322 -5.70 -26.13 -32.55
C HIS A 322 -7.07 -25.91 -33.23
N SER A 323 -8.19 -26.20 -32.56
CA SER A 323 -9.55 -26.06 -33.12
C SER A 323 -10.44 -25.01 -32.44
N LEU A 324 -9.92 -24.25 -31.46
CA LEU A 324 -10.68 -23.27 -30.68
C LEU A 324 -9.99 -21.88 -30.55
N GLY A 325 -9.10 -21.55 -31.49
CA GLY A 325 -8.59 -20.20 -31.66
C GLY A 325 -8.77 -19.74 -33.10
N GLN A 326 -9.61 -18.69 -33.31
CA GLN A 326 -9.47 -17.65 -34.36
C GLN A 326 -10.67 -16.66 -34.45
N ILE A 327 -11.86 -16.94 -33.89
CA ILE A 327 -13.08 -16.14 -34.21
C ILE A 327 -13.63 -15.20 -33.10
N VAL A 328 -13.33 -15.38 -31.80
CA VAL A 328 -14.06 -14.62 -30.72
C VAL A 328 -13.21 -13.63 -29.91
N LEU A 329 -11.87 -13.67 -29.92
CA LEU A 329 -11.07 -12.76 -29.08
C LEU A 329 -10.95 -11.31 -29.59
N GLY A 330 -11.04 -11.06 -30.90
CA GLY A 330 -10.84 -9.70 -31.44
C GLY A 330 -11.99 -8.74 -31.16
N SER A 331 -13.23 -9.19 -31.33
CA SER A 331 -14.42 -8.32 -31.25
C SER A 331 -14.85 -8.00 -29.82
N VAL A 332 -14.61 -8.90 -28.86
CA VAL A 332 -14.89 -8.67 -27.43
C VAL A 332 -13.86 -7.73 -26.82
N TYR A 333 -12.57 -7.90 -27.15
CA TYR A 333 -11.50 -7.05 -26.61
C TYR A 333 -11.65 -5.59 -27.08
N ALA A 334 -11.90 -5.35 -28.37
CA ALA A 334 -12.13 -4.00 -28.89
C ALA A 334 -13.39 -3.31 -28.30
N ARG A 335 -14.45 -4.08 -28.03
CA ARG A 335 -15.67 -3.55 -27.38
C ARG A 335 -15.44 -3.25 -25.89
N LEU A 336 -14.69 -4.08 -25.17
CA LEU A 336 -14.26 -3.80 -23.80
C LEU A 336 -13.32 -2.58 -23.74
N GLN A 337 -12.42 -2.42 -24.71
CA GLN A 337 -11.52 -1.27 -24.77
C GLN A 337 -12.31 0.04 -24.97
N ASN A 338 -13.31 0.05 -25.87
CA ASN A 338 -14.19 1.20 -26.03
C ASN A 338 -15.09 1.45 -24.80
N LEU A 339 -15.55 0.41 -24.11
CA LEU A 339 -16.30 0.54 -22.86
C LEU A 339 -15.43 1.14 -21.74
N VAL A 340 -14.18 0.71 -21.61
CA VAL A 340 -13.21 1.24 -20.65
C VAL A 340 -12.82 2.69 -20.99
N MET A 341 -12.63 3.03 -22.27
CA MET A 341 -12.36 4.41 -22.70
C MET A 341 -13.55 5.34 -22.49
N TRP A 342 -14.79 4.85 -22.67
CA TRP A 342 -16.01 5.61 -22.35
C TRP A 342 -16.17 5.82 -20.83
N TYR A 343 -15.79 4.84 -20.01
CA TYR A 343 -15.80 4.94 -18.54
C TYR A 343 -14.65 5.79 -17.96
N MET A 344 -13.62 6.10 -18.76
CA MET A 344 -12.52 7.01 -18.40
C MET A 344 -12.89 8.49 -18.62
N GLY A 345 -14.14 8.78 -18.99
CA GLY A 345 -14.68 10.13 -19.23
C GLY A 345 -14.91 10.99 -17.98
N TYR A 346 -13.91 11.13 -17.12
CA TYR A 346 -13.79 12.25 -16.18
C TYR A 346 -12.32 12.69 -16.12
N GLY A 347 -11.96 13.59 -17.04
CA GLY A 347 -10.65 14.23 -17.07
C GLY A 347 -10.53 15.35 -16.05
N ASP A 348 -9.34 15.48 -15.45
CA ASP A 348 -8.51 16.69 -15.47
C ASP A 348 -7.62 16.81 -14.23
N TYR A 349 -6.47 16.13 -14.25
CA TYR A 349 -5.31 16.54 -13.45
C TYR A 349 -4.00 16.30 -14.20
N ILE A 350 -3.56 17.33 -14.93
CA ILE A 350 -2.26 17.40 -15.58
C ILE A 350 -1.17 17.50 -14.49
N SER A 351 -0.18 16.61 -14.55
CA SER A 351 1.01 16.66 -13.68
C SER A 351 1.99 17.73 -14.15
N ASP A 352 2.31 18.72 -13.32
CA ASP A 352 3.35 19.73 -13.64
C ASP A 352 4.76 19.11 -13.61
N PRO A 353 5.50 19.07 -14.75
CA PRO A 353 6.85 18.53 -14.79
C PRO A 353 7.85 19.30 -13.91
N ARG A 354 7.56 20.57 -13.57
CA ARG A 354 8.43 21.43 -12.75
C ARG A 354 8.52 20.99 -11.28
N PHE A 355 7.62 20.12 -10.84
CA PHE A 355 7.65 19.54 -9.48
C PHE A 355 8.88 18.63 -9.29
N PHE A 356 9.08 17.68 -10.19
CA PHE A 356 10.13 16.65 -10.06
C PHE A 356 11.56 17.19 -10.21
N ALA A 357 11.74 18.30 -10.93
CA ALA A 357 13.04 18.97 -11.06
C ALA A 357 13.64 19.42 -9.69
N ARG A 358 12.82 19.53 -8.64
CA ARG A 358 13.24 20.00 -7.31
C ARG A 358 13.90 18.91 -6.44
N PHE A 359 13.79 17.64 -6.84
CA PHE A 359 14.12 16.46 -6.01
C PHE A 359 15.29 15.59 -6.52
N ARG A 360 16.02 15.99 -7.58
CA ARG A 360 17.24 15.25 -8.01
C ARG A 360 18.36 15.33 -6.96
N PRO A 361 19.05 14.23 -6.58
CA PRO A 361 20.32 14.31 -5.89
C PRO A 361 21.41 14.94 -6.81
N PRO A 362 22.49 15.53 -6.24
CA PRO A 362 23.63 15.95 -7.05
C PRO A 362 24.32 14.73 -7.67
N HIS A 363 24.79 14.86 -8.90
CA HIS A 363 25.81 13.98 -9.45
C HIS A 363 27.18 14.59 -9.11
N ASP A 364 28.16 13.74 -8.78
CA ASP A 364 29.53 14.17 -8.56
C ASP A 364 30.19 14.51 -9.91
N ASP A 365 30.49 15.80 -10.12
CA ASP A 365 31.22 16.27 -11.31
C ASP A 365 32.72 15.91 -11.20
N ALA A 366 33.04 14.67 -11.53
CA ALA A 366 34.41 14.18 -11.65
C ALA A 366 34.94 14.31 -13.09
N ALA A 367 35.83 15.29 -13.28
CA ALA A 367 36.86 15.38 -14.33
C ALA A 367 36.42 15.36 -15.82
N SER A 368 36.57 16.53 -16.46
CA SER A 368 37.12 16.62 -17.81
C SER A 368 38.27 17.64 -17.86
N VAL A 369 39.50 17.12 -17.94
CA VAL A 369 40.73 17.91 -18.11
C VAL A 369 41.01 18.08 -19.60
N GLY A 370 41.43 19.28 -20.00
CA GLY A 370 42.32 19.48 -21.16
C GLY A 370 41.71 20.23 -22.35
N GLY A 371 42.44 21.23 -22.87
CA GLY A 371 42.17 21.85 -24.17
C GLY A 371 42.38 23.36 -24.28
N ALA A 372 43.52 23.89 -23.85
CA ALA A 372 43.85 25.31 -24.04
C ALA A 372 44.71 25.55 -25.30
N VAL A 373 44.21 26.35 -26.24
CA VAL A 373 44.91 27.09 -27.31
C VAL A 373 43.97 28.24 -27.73
N GLY A 374 44.34 29.51 -27.92
CA GLY A 374 45.60 30.25 -27.75
C GLY A 374 45.36 31.75 -28.04
N ASP A 375 46.23 32.64 -27.56
CA ASP A 375 46.03 34.10 -27.50
C ASP A 375 46.08 34.88 -28.83
N VAL A 376 45.47 36.09 -28.85
CA VAL A 376 46.15 37.38 -29.16
C VAL A 376 45.44 38.54 -28.40
N PRO A 377 46.15 39.50 -27.75
CA PRO A 377 45.53 40.52 -26.88
C PRO A 377 45.68 42.01 -27.31
N SER A 378 45.02 42.90 -26.56
CA SER A 378 45.26 44.36 -26.40
C SER A 378 44.83 45.29 -27.58
N ARG A 379 44.22 46.45 -27.34
CA ARG A 379 44.72 47.56 -26.51
C ARG A 379 43.68 48.19 -25.56
N SER A 380 44.18 48.70 -24.44
CA SER A 380 43.54 49.74 -23.64
C SER A 380 43.95 51.13 -24.15
N GLU A 381 43.35 52.19 -23.59
CA GLU A 381 44.19 53.19 -22.92
C GLU A 381 44.29 52.77 -21.45
#